data_AF-A0A2T6ZKA0-F1
#
_entry.id   AF-A0A2T6ZKA0-F1
#
_cell.length_a   1.000
_cell.length_b   1.000
_cell.length_c   1.000
_cell.angle_alpha   90.00
_cell.angle_beta   90.00
_cell.angle_gamma   90.00
#
_symmetry.space_group_name_H-M   'P 1'
#
loop_
_entity.id
_entity.type
_entity.pdbx_description
1 polymer ?
#
loop_
_entity_poly.entity_id
_entity_poly.type
_entity_poly.pdbx_seq_one_letter_code
_entity_poly.pdbx_strand_id
1 'polypeptide(L)'
;MTTSLGTLVFCAPCGNLLDPSISSSKLTCEMCGHITTDTGTKTVTTTSNPRAFPSSLRLKKSAIQSLAAEDLQTEAEIQQACPECGNEKMWFYTLQIRSADEGATVFYRCEACGHRFNNNN
;
A
#
# COMPACT_ATOMS: atom_id res chain seq x y z
N MET A 1 18.34 -39.48 4.11
CA MET A 1 17.62 -38.27 4.58
C MET A 1 17.29 -37.45 3.34
N THR A 2 16.01 -37.12 3.11
CA THR A 2 15.56 -36.43 1.90
C THR A 2 15.82 -34.92 1.99
N THR A 3 16.65 -34.37 1.11
CA THR A 3 16.98 -32.94 0.98
C THR A 3 16.12 -32.26 -0.10
N SER A 4 14.78 -32.33 0.04
CA SER A 4 13.85 -31.66 -0.88
C SER A 4 13.01 -30.57 -0.19
N LEU A 5 13.05 -29.35 -0.72
CA LEU A 5 12.30 -28.18 -0.26
C LEU A 5 11.28 -27.78 -1.33
N GLY A 6 9.98 -28.01 -1.07
CA GLY A 6 8.95 -27.86 -2.10
C GLY A 6 9.25 -28.76 -3.30
N THR A 7 9.30 -28.18 -4.50
CA THR A 7 9.65 -28.87 -5.76
C THR A 7 11.15 -28.93 -6.05
N LEU A 8 11.98 -28.26 -5.24
CA LEU A 8 13.41 -28.21 -5.45
C LEU A 8 14.10 -29.36 -4.71
N VAL A 9 15.02 -30.04 -5.39
CA VAL A 9 15.80 -31.16 -4.85
C VAL A 9 17.26 -30.77 -4.78
N PHE A 10 17.88 -30.96 -3.62
CA PHE A 10 19.30 -30.70 -3.40
C PHE A 10 20.07 -32.01 -3.23
N CYS A 11 21.31 -32.01 -3.71
CA CYS A 11 22.24 -33.10 -3.55
C CYS A 11 22.65 -33.24 -2.08
N ALA A 12 22.38 -34.39 -1.46
CA ALA A 12 22.74 -34.64 -0.05
C ALA A 12 24.24 -34.49 0.27
N PRO A 13 25.19 -34.98 -0.56
CA PRO A 13 26.62 -34.88 -0.24
C PRO A 13 27.24 -33.51 -0.48
N CYS A 14 26.87 -32.78 -1.54
CA CYS A 14 27.53 -31.51 -1.90
C CYS A 14 26.64 -30.27 -1.79
N GLY A 15 25.35 -30.43 -1.49
CA GLY A 15 24.39 -29.33 -1.36
C GLY A 15 23.97 -28.66 -2.67
N ASN A 16 24.46 -29.10 -3.84
CA ASN A 16 24.11 -28.50 -5.12
C ASN A 16 22.63 -28.71 -5.47
N LEU A 17 22.00 -27.73 -6.13
CA LEU A 17 20.65 -27.87 -6.67
C LEU A 17 20.68 -28.84 -7.86
N LEU A 18 19.77 -29.83 -7.87
CA LEU A 18 19.65 -30.79 -8.96
C LEU A 18 18.62 -30.30 -9.99
N ASP A 19 18.96 -30.42 -11.28
CA ASP A 19 18.06 -30.04 -12.35
C ASP A 19 16.88 -31.01 -12.46
N PRO A 20 15.63 -30.53 -12.52
CA PRO A 20 14.47 -31.39 -12.62
C PRO A 20 14.41 -32.02 -14.02
N SER A 21 14.49 -33.34 -14.10
CA SER A 21 14.31 -34.07 -15.35
C SER A 21 12.85 -34.46 -15.58
N ILE A 22 12.29 -34.08 -16.73
CA ILE A 22 10.88 -34.36 -17.09
C ILE A 22 10.64 -35.86 -17.38
N SER A 23 11.67 -36.58 -17.86
CA SER A 23 11.53 -37.94 -18.41
C SER A 23 12.31 -39.02 -17.66
N SER A 24 13.28 -38.67 -16.80
CA SER A 24 14.05 -39.65 -16.02
C SER A 24 13.59 -39.75 -14.57
N SER A 25 13.52 -40.98 -14.07
CA SER A 25 13.22 -41.29 -12.66
C SER A 25 14.42 -41.11 -11.73
N LYS A 26 15.51 -40.53 -12.23
CA LYS A 26 16.79 -40.35 -11.54
C LYS A 26 17.38 -39.00 -11.90
N LEU A 27 17.88 -38.29 -10.91
CA LEU A 27 18.63 -37.04 -11.02
C LEU A 27 20.09 -37.31 -10.70
N THR A 28 21.00 -36.79 -11.53
CA THR A 28 22.44 -36.92 -11.33
C THR A 28 23.02 -35.55 -11.01
N CYS A 29 23.83 -35.47 -9.95
CA CYS A 29 24.54 -34.25 -9.60
C CYS A 29 25.76 -34.04 -10.50
N GLU A 30 25.81 -32.93 -11.23
CA GLU A 30 26.96 -32.60 -12.10
C GLU A 30 28.26 -32.34 -11.32
N MET A 31 28.15 -31.92 -10.05
CA MET A 31 29.30 -31.54 -9.24
C MET A 31 30.02 -32.73 -8.57
N CYS A 32 29.28 -33.77 -8.19
CA CYS A 32 29.84 -34.91 -7.45
C CYS A 32 29.44 -36.28 -8.00
N GLY A 33 28.63 -36.34 -9.06
CA GLY A 33 28.16 -37.56 -9.69
C GLY A 33 27.10 -38.34 -8.89
N HIS A 34 26.66 -37.84 -7.72
CA HIS A 34 25.66 -38.52 -6.90
C HIS A 34 24.31 -38.64 -7.62
N ILE A 35 23.70 -39.82 -7.56
CA ILE A 35 22.42 -40.12 -8.21
C ILE A 35 21.31 -40.24 -7.16
N THR A 36 20.21 -39.54 -7.37
CA THR A 36 19.05 -39.49 -6.47
C THR A 36 17.79 -39.86 -7.25
N THR A 37 16.88 -40.67 -6.67
CA THR A 37 15.57 -41.02 -7.25
C THR A 37 14.45 -40.09 -6.82
N ASP A 38 14.70 -39.20 -5.85
CA ASP A 38 13.77 -38.14 -5.45
C ASP A 38 13.76 -37.05 -6.53
N THR A 39 12.70 -36.99 -7.31
CA THR A 39 12.48 -36.00 -8.38
C THR A 39 11.74 -34.76 -7.90
N GLY A 40 11.46 -34.63 -6.59
CA GLY A 40 10.82 -33.43 -6.05
C GLY A 40 9.39 -33.22 -6.53
N THR A 41 8.71 -34.28 -6.97
CA THR A 41 7.31 -34.26 -7.44
C THR A 41 6.35 -34.00 -6.27
N LYS A 42 6.31 -32.75 -5.81
CA LYS A 42 5.34 -32.25 -4.84
C LYS A 42 4.41 -31.26 -5.54
N THR A 43 3.11 -31.38 -5.28
CA THR A 43 2.13 -30.42 -5.77
C THR A 43 2.35 -29.07 -5.08
N VAL A 44 2.62 -28.02 -5.85
CA VAL A 44 2.73 -26.65 -5.32
C VAL A 44 1.43 -25.92 -5.56
N THR A 45 0.81 -25.45 -4.48
CA THR A 45 -0.33 -24.54 -4.57
C THR A 45 0.18 -23.11 -4.47
N THR A 46 -0.05 -22.32 -5.51
CA THR A 46 0.20 -20.88 -5.49
C THR A 46 -1.11 -20.13 -5.38
N THR A 47 -1.13 -19.06 -4.58
CA THR A 47 -2.24 -18.13 -4.50
C THR A 47 -1.79 -16.78 -5.00
N SER A 48 -2.69 -16.06 -5.68
CA SER A 48 -2.39 -14.70 -6.15
C SER A 48 -2.12 -13.76 -4.97
N ASN A 49 -1.27 -12.77 -5.20
CA ASN A 49 -0.97 -11.77 -4.18
C ASN A 49 -2.27 -11.03 -3.79
N PRO A 50 -2.58 -10.86 -2.49
CA PRO A 50 -3.77 -10.13 -2.03
C PRO A 50 -3.88 -8.69 -2.55
N ARG A 51 -2.81 -8.12 -3.12
CA ARG A 51 -2.80 -6.81 -3.78
C ARG A 51 -2.80 -6.84 -5.32
N ALA A 52 -2.74 -8.01 -5.96
CA ALA A 52 -2.67 -8.12 -7.43
C ALA A 52 -3.85 -7.50 -8.20
N PHE A 53 -5.05 -7.45 -7.62
CA PHE A 53 -6.28 -7.02 -8.30
C PHE A 53 -7.03 -5.92 -7.53
N PRO A 54 -6.56 -4.66 -7.56
CA PRO A 54 -7.23 -3.56 -6.86
C PRO A 54 -8.63 -3.33 -7.43
N SER A 55 -9.64 -3.30 -6.56
CA SER A 55 -11.04 -3.05 -6.94
C SER A 55 -11.81 -2.43 -5.78
N SER A 56 -12.90 -1.72 -6.08
CA SER A 56 -13.79 -1.14 -5.06
C SER A 56 -14.37 -2.20 -4.12
N LEU A 57 -14.74 -3.37 -4.64
CA LEU A 57 -15.21 -4.50 -3.84
C LEU A 57 -14.12 -5.04 -2.90
N ARG A 58 -12.85 -5.05 -3.32
CA ARG A 58 -11.75 -5.50 -2.48
C ARG A 58 -11.38 -4.46 -1.44
N LEU A 59 -11.46 -3.17 -1.76
CA LEU A 59 -11.26 -2.08 -0.80
C LEU A 59 -12.29 -2.14 0.33
N LYS A 60 -13.55 -2.46 0.01
CA LYS A 60 -14.62 -2.69 1.00
C LYS A 60 -14.38 -3.90 1.92
N LYS A 61 -13.49 -4.83 1.55
CA LYS A 61 -13.08 -5.97 2.39
C LYS A 61 -11.88 -5.63 3.30
N SER A 62 -11.31 -4.43 3.18
CA SER A 62 -10.26 -3.97 4.08
C SER A 62 -10.83 -3.72 5.48
N ALA A 63 -10.11 -4.15 6.52
CA ALA A 63 -10.44 -3.83 7.91
C ALA A 63 -10.16 -2.35 8.27
N ILE A 64 -9.46 -1.64 7.38
CA ILE A 64 -9.15 -0.21 7.51
C ILE A 64 -10.18 0.57 6.70
N GLN A 65 -10.86 1.51 7.36
CA GLN A 65 -11.74 2.46 6.71
C GLN A 65 -10.90 3.41 5.86
N SER A 66 -11.07 3.34 4.53
CA SER A 66 -10.54 4.35 3.63
C SER A 66 -11.39 5.61 3.78
N LEU A 67 -10.87 6.61 4.49
CA LEU A 67 -11.49 7.93 4.52
C LEU A 67 -11.36 8.59 3.14
N ALA A 68 -12.45 9.13 2.61
CA ALA A 68 -12.37 9.96 1.43
C ALA A 68 -11.70 11.30 1.78
N ALA A 69 -11.05 11.94 0.81
CA ALA A 69 -10.45 13.26 1.04
C ALA A 69 -11.51 14.30 1.44
N GLU A 70 -12.75 14.10 0.98
CA GLU A 70 -13.90 14.94 1.34
C GLU A 70 -14.34 14.79 2.80
N ASP A 71 -14.05 13.66 3.46
CA ASP A 71 -14.43 13.40 4.86
C ASP A 71 -13.40 13.99 5.85
N LEU A 72 -12.23 14.41 5.36
CA LEU A 72 -11.17 15.00 6.18
C LEU A 72 -11.43 16.50 6.37
N GLN A 73 -12.24 16.85 7.37
CA GLN A 73 -12.35 18.22 7.85
C GLN A 73 -11.03 18.62 8.52
N THR A 74 -10.12 19.24 7.75
CA THR A 74 -8.79 19.69 8.22
C THR A 74 -8.78 21.13 8.72
N GLU A 75 -9.91 21.83 8.61
CA GLU A 75 -10.03 23.24 8.93
C GLU A 75 -10.48 23.42 10.38
N ALA A 76 -9.96 24.46 11.03
CA ALA A 76 -10.32 24.80 12.41
C ALA A 76 -11.47 25.81 12.43
N GLU A 77 -12.29 25.81 13.47
CA GLU A 77 -13.41 26.74 13.62
C GLU A 77 -12.96 28.03 14.33
N ILE A 78 -13.50 29.18 13.90
CA ILE A 78 -13.28 30.49 14.52
C ILE A 78 -14.59 31.28 14.64
N GLN A 79 -14.69 32.10 15.69
CA GLN A 79 -15.78 33.05 15.89
C GLN A 79 -15.53 34.32 15.05
N GLN A 80 -15.94 34.29 13.79
CA GLN A 80 -15.86 35.42 12.88
C GLN A 80 -17.15 35.50 12.06
N ALA A 81 -17.77 36.69 12.04
CA ALA A 81 -19.01 36.90 11.29
C ALA A 81 -18.77 36.83 9.78
N CYS A 82 -19.55 36.00 9.09
CA CYS A 82 -19.52 35.91 7.63
C CYS A 82 -20.04 37.22 7.01
N PRO A 83 -19.27 37.85 6.09
CA PRO A 83 -19.67 39.13 5.48
C PRO A 83 -20.90 39.01 4.57
N GLU A 84 -21.25 37.81 4.11
CA GLU A 84 -22.36 37.58 3.17
C GLU A 84 -23.68 37.21 3.87
N CYS A 85 -23.64 36.34 4.90
CA CYS A 85 -24.86 35.83 5.55
C CYS A 85 -24.96 36.13 7.05
N GLY A 86 -23.93 36.73 7.66
CA GLY A 86 -23.93 37.08 9.08
C GLY A 86 -23.75 35.92 10.06
N ASN A 87 -23.45 34.70 9.60
CA ASN A 87 -23.16 33.57 10.49
C ASN A 87 -21.94 33.87 11.39
N GLU A 88 -22.01 33.59 12.68
CA GLU A 88 -20.98 33.94 13.67
C GLU A 88 -19.73 33.04 13.64
N LYS A 89 -19.83 31.89 12.96
CA LYS A 89 -18.80 30.85 12.91
C LYS A 89 -18.31 30.62 11.48
N MET A 90 -17.00 30.47 11.34
CA MET A 90 -16.34 30.15 10.08
C MET A 90 -15.24 29.11 10.28
N TRP A 91 -15.00 28.31 9.26
CA TRP A 91 -13.82 27.45 9.16
C TRP A 91 -12.65 28.28 8.62
N PHE A 92 -11.44 28.01 9.09
CA PHE A 92 -10.25 28.64 8.56
C PHE A 92 -9.07 27.66 8.45
N TYR A 93 -8.18 27.98 7.51
CA TYR A 93 -6.86 27.36 7.39
C TYR A 93 -5.85 28.40 6.92
N THR A 94 -4.57 28.16 7.21
CA THR A 94 -3.48 29.08 6.87
C THR A 94 -2.55 28.44 5.86
N LEU A 95 -2.21 29.16 4.79
CA LEU A 95 -1.18 28.75 3.84
C LEU A 95 -0.19 29.90 3.62
N GLN A 96 1.10 29.56 3.60
CA GLN A 96 2.13 30.50 3.18
C GLN A 96 2.21 30.49 1.66
N ILE A 97 1.70 31.54 1.03
CA ILE A 97 1.70 31.70 -0.43
C ILE A 97 2.73 32.75 -0.91
N ARG A 98 3.44 33.38 0.03
CA ARG A 98 4.39 34.46 -0.22
C ARG A 98 5.78 34.12 0.30
N SER A 99 6.71 35.06 0.15
CA SER A 99 8.07 34.96 0.68
C SER A 99 8.06 34.68 2.18
N ALA A 100 9.13 34.07 2.69
CA ALA A 100 9.27 33.75 4.11
C ALA A 100 9.22 34.98 5.04
N ASP A 101 9.50 36.16 4.49
CA ASP A 101 9.50 37.43 5.22
C ASP A 101 8.09 38.01 5.44
N GLU A 102 7.05 37.45 4.80
CA GLU A 102 5.67 37.91 4.89
C GLU A 102 4.80 36.99 5.76
N GLY A 103 3.72 37.52 6.32
CA GLY A 103 2.78 36.76 7.13
C GLY A 103 2.02 35.69 6.33
N ALA A 104 1.53 34.67 7.03
CA ALA A 104 0.73 33.62 6.41
C ALA A 104 -0.63 34.17 5.93
N THR A 105 -1.11 33.69 4.78
CA THR A 105 -2.46 34.02 4.31
C THR A 105 -3.48 33.11 4.99
N VAL A 106 -4.50 33.71 5.57
CA VAL A 106 -5.60 33.00 6.22
C VAL A 106 -6.76 32.88 5.24
N PHE A 107 -7.24 31.67 5.01
CA PHE A 107 -8.41 31.39 4.19
C PHE A 107 -9.58 31.05 5.10
N TYR A 108 -10.73 31.66 4.85
CA TYR A 108 -11.97 31.44 5.59
C TYR A 108 -13.02 30.78 4.70
N ARG A 109 -13.82 29.87 5.26
CA ARG A 109 -15.02 29.29 4.66
C ARG A 109 -16.20 29.37 5.62
N CYS A 110 -17.30 29.97 5.18
CA CYS A 110 -18.55 29.98 5.93
C CYS A 110 -19.18 28.59 5.93
N GLU A 111 -19.59 28.10 7.11
CA GLU A 111 -20.33 26.84 7.24
C GLU A 111 -21.76 26.95 6.68
N ALA A 112 -22.42 28.08 6.87
CA ALA A 112 -23.84 28.24 6.52
C ALA A 112 -24.09 28.48 5.03
N CYS A 113 -23.31 29.34 4.38
CA CYS A 113 -23.51 29.72 2.96
C CYS A 113 -22.41 29.25 2.02
N GLY A 114 -21.32 28.67 2.53
CA GLY A 114 -20.19 28.22 1.72
C GLY A 114 -19.29 29.33 1.17
N HIS A 115 -19.55 30.60 1.52
CA HIS A 115 -18.72 31.76 1.11
C HIS A 115 -17.26 31.57 1.51
N ARG A 116 -16.34 31.95 0.62
CA ARG A 116 -14.89 31.83 0.85
C ARG A 116 -14.20 33.15 0.58
N PHE A 117 -13.34 33.59 1.49
CA PHE A 117 -12.47 34.74 1.30
C PHE A 117 -11.12 34.48 1.96
N ASN A 118 -10.12 35.28 1.62
CA ASN A 118 -8.82 35.24 2.25
C ASN A 118 -8.50 36.59 2.91
N ASN A 119 -7.68 36.54 3.96
CA ASN A 119 -7.08 37.69 4.57
C ASN A 119 -5.56 37.53 4.54
N ASN A 120 -4.88 38.59 4.13
CA ASN A 120 -3.43 38.63 4.14
C ASN A 120 -2.98 39.42 5.36
N ASN A 121 -2.20 38.76 6.24
CA ASN A 121 -1.61 39.39 7.41
C ASN A 121 -0.17 39.83 7.14
#